data_AF-A0A2P7S6H3-F1
#
_entry.id   AF-A0A2P7S6H3-F1
#
_cell.length_a   1.000
_cell.length_b   1.000
_cell.length_c   1.000
_cell.angle_alpha   90.00
_cell.angle_beta   90.00
_cell.angle_gamma   90.00
#
_symmetry.space_group_name_H-M   'P 1'
#
loop_
_entity.id
_entity.type
_entity.pdbx_description
1 polymer ?
#
loop_
_entity_poly.entity_id
_entity_poly.type
_entity_poly.pdbx_seq_one_letter_code
_entity_poly.pdbx_strand_id
1 'polypeptide(L)'
;MTCAGAARRGGSPSIGRRKAMSIQRLDQLIAALLVIFGLWLVYTGIGYGAMQGTTPGAGLLPIIVGSAIALLSAVNLYRALGGLEKLGAGMSGREAAKAAAVIVALLVAVWAIPYLGMTIATMLAMAGIGLVLRTESGPRFFVRLAAVSVLTPIVLLLLFQNLLGVPIPKSVFGF
;
A
#
# COMPACT_ATOMS: atom_id res chain seq x y z
N MET A 1 -51.41 -22.34 -45.93
CA MET A 1 -50.89 -21.02 -46.33
C MET A 1 -50.46 -20.32 -45.05
N THR A 2 -49.21 -19.98 -44.75
CA THR A 2 -47.96 -19.95 -45.54
C THR A 2 -46.79 -19.77 -44.54
N CYS A 3 -45.64 -20.38 -44.86
CA CYS A 3 -44.25 -20.06 -44.44
C CYS A 3 -43.91 -20.04 -42.92
N ALA A 4 -43.14 -20.98 -42.34
CA ALA A 4 -41.75 -21.37 -42.66
C ALA A 4 -40.77 -20.19 -42.73
N GLY A 5 -39.82 -20.10 -41.79
CA GLY A 5 -38.61 -19.29 -42.03
C GLY A 5 -37.78 -18.88 -40.80
N ALA A 6 -36.51 -19.29 -40.85
CA ALA A 6 -35.35 -18.63 -40.25
C ALA A 6 -35.00 -18.92 -38.78
N ALA A 7 -34.39 -20.09 -38.61
CA ALA A 7 -33.33 -20.32 -37.62
C ALA A 7 -32.27 -19.21 -37.67
N ARG A 8 -32.06 -18.51 -36.55
CA ARG A 8 -30.82 -17.75 -36.30
C ARG A 8 -29.93 -18.53 -35.35
N ARG A 9 -29.02 -19.33 -35.93
CA ARG A 9 -27.79 -19.74 -35.27
C ARG A 9 -26.87 -18.50 -35.24
N GLY A 10 -26.69 -17.90 -34.07
CA GLY A 10 -25.75 -16.80 -33.83
C GLY A 10 -24.68 -17.25 -32.85
N GLY A 11 -23.43 -17.25 -33.32
CA GLY A 11 -22.26 -17.86 -32.70
C GLY A 11 -22.06 -17.58 -31.22
N SER A 12 -21.73 -18.66 -30.50
CA SER A 12 -21.19 -18.65 -29.14
C SER A 12 -19.84 -17.89 -29.11
N PRO A 13 -19.68 -16.82 -28.31
CA PRO A 13 -18.41 -16.13 -28.19
C PRO A 13 -17.44 -16.95 -27.32
N SER A 14 -16.62 -17.80 -27.95
CA SER A 14 -15.59 -18.62 -27.30
C SER A 14 -14.28 -17.85 -26.98
N ILE A 15 -14.27 -16.51 -27.12
CA ILE A 15 -13.08 -15.66 -26.93
C ILE A 15 -12.78 -15.36 -25.43
N GLY A 16 -13.66 -15.76 -24.50
CA GLY A 16 -13.52 -15.43 -23.07
C GLY A 16 -12.58 -16.32 -22.24
N ARG A 17 -12.22 -17.54 -22.69
CA ARG A 17 -11.57 -18.55 -21.80
C ARG A 17 -10.07 -18.40 -21.60
N ARG A 18 -9.31 -17.82 -22.55
CA ARG A 18 -7.84 -17.73 -22.41
C ARG A 18 -7.38 -16.60 -21.47
N LYS A 19 -8.17 -15.54 -21.31
CA LYS A 19 -7.78 -14.34 -20.53
C LYS A 19 -7.92 -14.54 -19.02
N ALA A 20 -8.85 -15.40 -18.57
CA ALA A 20 -9.14 -15.60 -17.15
C ALA A 20 -8.01 -16.35 -16.41
N MET A 21 -7.38 -17.35 -17.04
CA MET A 21 -6.32 -18.13 -16.39
C MET A 21 -5.04 -17.32 -16.12
N SER A 22 -4.73 -16.29 -16.91
CA SER A 22 -3.51 -15.49 -16.69
C SER A 22 -3.65 -14.54 -15.49
N ILE A 23 -4.85 -14.01 -15.25
CA ILE A 23 -5.11 -13.06 -14.16
C ILE A 23 -5.05 -13.78 -12.81
N GLN A 24 -5.65 -14.97 -12.70
CA GLN A 24 -5.59 -15.75 -11.46
C GLN A 24 -4.16 -16.17 -11.11
N ARG A 25 -3.35 -16.56 -12.10
CA ARG A 25 -1.93 -16.88 -11.87
C ARG A 25 -1.11 -15.66 -11.46
N LEU A 26 -1.40 -14.49 -12.03
CA LEU A 26 -0.74 -13.25 -11.65
C LEU A 26 -1.08 -12.87 -10.20
N ASP A 27 -2.34 -12.99 -9.80
CA ASP A 27 -2.78 -12.70 -8.44
C ASP A 27 -2.17 -13.66 -7.41
N GLN A 28 -2.15 -14.96 -7.71
CA GLN A 28 -1.43 -15.96 -6.90
C GLN A 28 0.06 -15.62 -6.76
N LEU A 29 0.71 -15.21 -7.86
CA LEU A 29 2.12 -14.82 -7.85
C LEU A 29 2.35 -13.56 -6.99
N ILE A 30 1.49 -12.54 -7.11
CA ILE A 30 1.56 -11.34 -6.28
C ILE A 30 1.35 -11.68 -4.81
N ALA A 31 0.35 -12.49 -4.47
CA ALA A 31 0.09 -12.91 -3.10
C ALA A 31 1.28 -13.69 -2.52
N ALA A 32 1.88 -14.61 -3.28
CA ALA A 32 3.08 -15.34 -2.87
C ALA A 32 4.28 -14.41 -2.64
N LEU A 33 4.52 -13.44 -3.54
CA LEU A 33 5.56 -12.44 -3.37
C LEU A 33 5.34 -11.57 -2.13
N LEU A 34 4.10 -11.17 -1.84
CA LEU A 34 3.76 -10.39 -0.64
C LEU A 34 3.97 -11.19 0.64
N VAL A 35 3.70 -12.51 0.64
CA VAL A 35 4.04 -13.39 1.78
C VAL A 35 5.54 -13.37 2.04
N ILE A 36 6.34 -13.59 1.00
CA ILE A 36 7.80 -13.60 1.09
C ILE A 36 8.32 -12.24 1.58
N PHE A 37 7.79 -11.15 1.01
CA PHE A 37 8.15 -9.79 1.40
C PHE A 37 7.80 -9.48 2.87
N GLY A 38 6.60 -9.88 3.33
CA GLY A 38 6.19 -9.74 4.72
C GLY A 38 7.10 -10.52 5.68
N LEU A 39 7.47 -11.76 5.33
CA LEU A 39 8.42 -12.56 6.12
C LEU A 39 9.81 -11.92 6.15
N TRP A 40 10.26 -11.35 5.03
CA TRP A 40 11.53 -10.62 4.97
C TRP A 40 11.53 -9.37 5.85
N LEU A 41 10.42 -8.62 5.91
CA LEU A 41 10.25 -7.50 6.84
C LEU A 41 10.31 -7.94 8.31
N VAL A 42 9.71 -9.10 8.64
CA VAL A 42 9.81 -9.66 10.00
C VAL A 42 11.25 -10.02 10.33
N TYR A 43 11.92 -10.73 9.42
CA TYR A 43 13.31 -11.14 9.60
C TYR A 43 14.25 -9.94 9.80
N THR A 44 14.14 -8.92 8.94
CA THR A 44 14.92 -7.69 9.07
C THR A 44 14.54 -6.90 10.33
N GLY A 45 13.26 -6.84 10.68
CA GLY A 45 12.77 -6.23 11.91
C GLY A 45 13.35 -6.86 13.17
N ILE A 46 13.49 -8.18 13.22
CA ILE A 46 14.16 -8.87 14.34
C ILE A 46 15.61 -8.42 14.45
N GLY A 47 16.32 -8.28 13.32
CA GLY A 47 17.68 -7.78 13.26
C GLY A 47 17.87 -6.35 13.80
N TYR A 48 16.84 -5.50 13.69
CA TYR A 48 16.85 -4.14 14.26
C TYR A 48 16.54 -4.09 15.77
N GLY A 49 16.15 -5.22 16.36
CA GLY A 49 15.79 -5.31 17.78
C GLY A 49 14.36 -4.83 18.05
N ALA A 50 13.53 -5.73 18.60
CA ALA A 50 12.15 -5.41 18.97
C ALA A 50 12.05 -4.54 20.23
N MET A 51 13.03 -4.63 21.12
CA MET A 51 13.12 -3.87 22.38
C MET A 51 14.54 -3.34 22.58
N GLN A 52 14.64 -2.10 23.08
CA GLN A 52 15.88 -1.50 23.55
C GLN A 52 15.65 -1.05 25.00
N GLY A 53 16.12 -1.87 25.95
CA GLY A 53 15.82 -1.68 27.37
C GLY A 53 14.32 -1.82 27.66
N THR A 54 13.70 -0.77 28.21
CA THR A 54 12.25 -0.70 28.48
C THR A 54 11.45 -0.03 27.38
N THR A 55 12.10 0.42 26.30
CA THR A 55 11.46 1.12 25.19
C THR A 55 11.36 0.23 23.94
N PRO A 56 10.26 0.32 23.16
CA PRO A 56 10.15 -0.37 21.89
C PRO A 56 11.29 0.01 20.94
N GLY A 57 11.94 -1.00 20.38
CA GLY A 57 13.02 -0.82 19.41
C GLY A 57 12.50 -0.54 18.00
N ALA A 58 13.39 -0.06 17.13
CA ALA A 58 13.07 0.24 15.73
C ALA A 58 12.57 -0.98 14.93
N GLY A 59 12.87 -2.19 15.39
CA GLY A 59 12.44 -3.45 14.78
C GLY A 59 10.99 -3.82 15.03
N LEU A 60 10.34 -3.28 16.07
CA LEU A 60 8.97 -3.66 16.44
C LEU A 60 7.96 -3.39 15.30
N LEU A 61 8.05 -2.21 14.68
CA LEU A 61 7.10 -1.79 13.65
C LEU A 61 7.23 -2.64 12.37
N PRO A 62 8.44 -2.87 11.81
CA PRO A 62 8.64 -3.82 10.71
C PRO A 62 8.13 -5.23 11.01
N ILE A 63 8.29 -5.73 12.24
CA ILE A 63 7.77 -7.04 12.65
C ILE A 63 6.25 -7.07 12.56
N ILE A 64 5.56 -6.13 13.20
CA ILE A 64 4.09 -6.10 13.23
C ILE A 64 3.52 -5.95 11.82
N VAL A 65 4.04 -4.99 11.04
CA VAL A 65 3.56 -4.73 9.67
C VAL A 65 3.89 -5.90 8.75
N GLY A 66 5.12 -6.43 8.83
CA GLY A 66 5.55 -7.60 8.05
C GLY A 66 4.70 -8.84 8.35
N SER A 67 4.43 -9.11 9.63
CA SER A 67 3.56 -10.21 10.05
C SER A 67 2.13 -10.04 9.54
N ALA A 68 1.55 -8.85 9.62
CA ALA A 68 0.22 -8.58 9.11
C ALA A 68 0.14 -8.78 7.58
N ILE A 69 1.12 -8.24 6.83
CA ILE A 69 1.22 -8.44 5.38
C ILE A 69 1.34 -9.92 5.04
N ALA A 70 2.24 -10.64 5.71
CA ALA A 70 2.46 -12.06 5.46
C ALA A 70 1.20 -12.88 5.74
N LEU A 71 0.52 -12.63 6.86
CA LEU A 71 -0.70 -13.35 7.26
C LEU A 71 -1.84 -13.09 6.27
N LEU A 72 -2.15 -11.82 5.98
CA LEU A 72 -3.24 -11.47 5.07
C LEU A 72 -2.98 -11.98 3.64
N SER A 73 -1.73 -11.91 3.19
CA SER A 73 -1.34 -12.41 1.86
C SER A 73 -1.38 -13.94 1.80
N ALA A 74 -1.05 -14.64 2.88
CA ALA A 74 -1.16 -16.09 2.97
C ALA A 74 -2.62 -16.55 2.93
N VAL A 75 -3.52 -15.84 3.61
CA VAL A 75 -4.97 -16.08 3.54
C VAL A 75 -5.47 -15.87 2.12
N ASN A 76 -5.06 -14.79 1.43
CA ASN A 76 -5.42 -14.55 0.04
C ASN A 76 -4.89 -15.65 -0.88
N LEU A 77 -3.62 -16.04 -0.73
CA LEU A 77 -3.02 -17.13 -1.52
C LEU A 77 -3.76 -18.46 -1.31
N TYR A 78 -4.12 -18.79 -0.06
CA TYR A 78 -4.90 -19.98 0.24
C TYR A 78 -6.28 -19.96 -0.45
N ARG A 79 -6.98 -18.83 -0.42
CA ARG A 79 -8.28 -18.65 -1.10
C ARG A 79 -8.15 -18.73 -2.63
N ALA A 80 -7.09 -18.14 -3.18
CA ALA A 80 -6.79 -18.17 -4.61
C ALA A 80 -6.48 -19.58 -5.12
N LEU A 81 -5.81 -20.40 -4.31
CA LEU A 81 -5.55 -21.82 -4.57
C LEU A 81 -6.81 -22.68 -4.45
N GLY A 82 -7.68 -22.37 -3.49
CA GLY A 82 -8.97 -23.03 -3.31
C GLY A 82 -10.02 -22.70 -4.39
N GLY A 83 -9.72 -21.81 -5.33
CA GLY A 83 -10.65 -21.39 -6.39
C GLY A 83 -11.89 -20.66 -5.84
N LEU A 84 -11.84 -20.20 -4.59
CA LEU A 84 -12.95 -19.54 -3.90
C LEU A 84 -13.08 -18.05 -4.27
N GLU A 85 -12.13 -17.51 -5.01
CA GLU A 85 -12.19 -16.14 -5.51
C GLU A 85 -13.00 -16.04 -6.80
N LYS A 86 -14.22 -15.54 -6.65
CA LYS A 86 -14.88 -14.82 -7.74
C LYS A 86 -14.17 -13.49 -7.86
N LEU A 87 -13.23 -13.38 -8.81
CA LEU A 87 -12.59 -12.12 -9.19
C LEU A 87 -13.65 -11.03 -9.28
N GLY A 88 -13.69 -10.16 -8.26
CA GLY A 88 -14.52 -8.97 -8.27
C GLY A 88 -14.16 -8.09 -9.46
N ALA A 89 -15.05 -7.16 -9.80
CA ALA A 89 -14.82 -6.16 -10.85
C ALA A 89 -13.37 -5.63 -10.75
N GLY A 90 -12.56 -5.92 -11.77
CA GLY A 90 -11.12 -5.69 -11.74
C GLY A 90 -10.78 -4.23 -11.41
N MET A 91 -9.61 -4.03 -10.79
CA MET A 91 -9.07 -2.70 -10.50
C MET A 91 -9.07 -1.85 -11.77
N SER A 92 -9.66 -0.65 -11.69
CA SER A 92 -9.64 0.26 -12.82
C SER A 92 -8.22 0.74 -13.09
N GLY A 93 -7.86 0.99 -14.36
CA GLY A 93 -6.52 1.51 -14.69
C GLY A 93 -6.19 2.83 -13.97
N ARG A 94 -7.22 3.61 -13.60
CA ARG A 94 -7.08 4.83 -12.80
C ARG A 94 -6.67 4.55 -11.35
N GLU A 95 -7.24 3.52 -10.73
CA GLU A 95 -6.84 3.09 -9.38
C GLU A 95 -5.42 2.54 -9.38
N ALA A 96 -5.06 1.74 -10.38
CA ALA A 96 -3.69 1.25 -10.56
C ALA A 96 -2.69 2.40 -10.72
N ALA A 97 -3.03 3.42 -11.52
CA ALA A 97 -2.19 4.61 -11.70
C ALA A 97 -2.04 5.42 -10.40
N LYS A 98 -3.12 5.56 -9.61
CA LYS A 98 -3.05 6.20 -8.28
C LYS A 98 -2.14 5.43 -7.33
N ALA A 99 -2.28 4.10 -7.28
CA ALA A 99 -1.42 3.25 -6.45
C ALA A 99 0.06 3.38 -6.86
N ALA A 100 0.34 3.35 -8.16
CA ALA A 100 1.70 3.58 -8.69
C ALA A 100 2.25 4.96 -8.30
N ALA A 101 1.43 6.02 -8.41
CA ALA A 101 1.82 7.36 -8.02
C ALA A 101 2.10 7.50 -6.50
N VAL A 102 1.35 6.80 -5.64
CA VAL A 102 1.63 6.73 -4.20
C VAL A 102 2.97 6.03 -3.94
N ILE A 103 3.25 4.92 -4.63
CA ILE A 103 4.54 4.22 -4.52
C ILE A 103 5.69 5.16 -4.91
N VAL A 104 5.57 5.87 -6.03
CA VAL A 104 6.57 6.84 -6.47
C VAL A 104 6.75 7.96 -5.46
N ALA A 105 5.67 8.52 -4.91
CA ALA A 105 5.73 9.56 -3.89
C ALA A 105 6.49 9.09 -2.63
N LEU A 106 6.26 7.85 -2.19
CA LEU A 106 6.98 7.25 -1.07
C LEU A 106 8.47 7.05 -1.37
N LEU A 107 8.82 6.56 -2.56
CA LEU A 107 10.22 6.39 -2.97
C LEU A 107 10.96 7.73 -3.02
N VAL A 108 10.33 8.76 -3.59
CA VAL A 108 10.86 10.13 -3.61
C VAL A 108 11.05 10.65 -2.19
N ALA A 109 10.09 10.41 -1.30
CA ALA A 109 10.22 10.81 0.09
C ALA A 109 11.41 10.13 0.78
N VAL A 110 11.56 8.81 0.63
CA VAL A 110 12.70 8.05 1.18
C VAL A 110 14.02 8.58 0.65
N TRP A 111 14.10 8.86 -0.64
CA TRP A 111 15.28 9.47 -1.27
C TRP A 111 15.56 10.89 -0.75
N ALA A 112 14.53 11.66 -0.39
CA ALA A 112 14.65 13.02 0.12
C ALA A 112 15.06 13.11 1.62
N ILE A 113 14.86 12.04 2.40
CA ILE A 113 15.21 11.98 3.84
C ILE A 113 16.63 12.48 4.15
N PRO A 114 17.71 12.01 3.48
CA PRO A 114 19.08 12.47 3.80
C PRO A 114 19.30 13.96 3.56
N TYR A 115 18.50 14.60 2.69
CA TYR A 115 18.67 16.01 2.32
C TYR A 115 17.78 16.95 3.14
N LEU A 116 16.53 16.54 3.41
CA LEU A 116 15.51 17.39 4.04
C LEU A 116 15.24 17.03 5.51
N GLY A 117 15.67 15.85 5.95
CA GLY A 117 15.30 15.28 7.23
C GLY A 117 13.99 14.51 7.19
N MET A 118 13.83 13.60 8.17
CA MET A 118 12.70 12.67 8.23
C MET A 118 11.38 13.41 8.40
N THR A 119 11.35 14.45 9.23
CA THR A 119 10.14 15.23 9.51
C THR A 119 9.62 15.93 8.26
N ILE A 120 10.46 16.69 7.57
CA ILE A 120 10.06 17.43 6.36
C ILE A 120 9.72 16.47 5.22
N ALA A 121 10.52 15.41 5.03
CA ALA A 121 10.22 14.38 4.03
C ALA A 121 8.86 13.72 4.27
N THR A 122 8.50 13.45 5.54
CA THR A 122 7.19 12.88 5.90
C THR A 122 6.05 13.85 5.63
N MET A 123 6.21 15.14 5.95
CA MET A 123 5.20 16.18 5.64
C MET A 123 4.94 16.25 4.12
N LEU A 124 6.02 16.26 3.33
CA LEU A 124 5.93 16.27 1.86
C LEU A 124 5.31 14.98 1.32
N ALA A 125 5.66 13.82 1.89
CA ALA A 125 5.06 12.54 1.52
C ALA A 125 3.55 12.54 1.78
N MET A 126 3.12 12.96 2.97
CA MET A 126 1.70 13.05 3.32
C MET A 126 0.94 14.00 2.39
N ALA A 127 1.52 15.16 2.10
CA ALA A 127 0.94 16.12 1.16
C ALA A 127 0.84 15.52 -0.26
N GLY A 128 1.92 14.94 -0.77
CA GLY A 128 1.98 14.34 -2.11
C GLY A 128 1.00 13.19 -2.27
N ILE A 129 0.94 12.27 -1.31
CA ILE A 129 0.00 11.15 -1.30
C ILE A 129 -1.44 11.67 -1.23
N GLY A 130 -1.71 12.65 -0.37
CA GLY A 130 -3.04 13.27 -0.28
C GLY A 130 -3.48 13.91 -1.60
N LEU A 131 -2.56 14.56 -2.32
CA LEU A 131 -2.84 15.12 -3.65
C LEU A 131 -3.14 14.03 -4.69
N VAL A 132 -2.40 12.93 -4.69
CA VAL A 132 -2.63 11.79 -5.59
C VAL A 132 -3.98 11.12 -5.32
N LEU A 133 -4.32 10.97 -4.04
CA LEU A 133 -5.55 10.31 -3.59
C LEU A 133 -6.75 11.24 -3.56
N ARG A 134 -6.61 12.50 -3.98
CA ARG A 134 -7.66 13.52 -3.96
C ARG A 134 -9.00 12.97 -4.47
N THR A 135 -9.99 13.02 -3.59
CA THR A 135 -11.38 12.66 -3.85
C THR A 135 -12.26 13.88 -4.12
N GLU A 136 -11.92 15.03 -3.55
CA GLU A 136 -12.73 16.25 -3.63
C GLU A 136 -11.97 17.45 -4.20
N SER A 137 -12.67 18.26 -5.00
CA SER A 137 -12.08 19.36 -5.76
C SER A 137 -12.22 20.74 -5.09
N GLY A 138 -12.22 20.83 -3.76
CA GLY A 138 -12.50 22.08 -3.04
C GLY A 138 -11.27 22.79 -2.42
N PRO A 139 -11.32 24.12 -2.19
CA PRO A 139 -10.26 24.83 -1.45
C PRO A 139 -10.15 24.36 0.00
N ARG A 140 -11.27 23.92 0.59
CA ARG A 140 -11.30 23.32 1.94
C ARG A 140 -10.45 22.05 2.02
N PHE A 141 -10.36 21.27 0.93
CA PHE A 141 -9.52 20.07 0.89
C PHE A 141 -8.04 20.43 1.04
N PHE A 142 -7.56 21.46 0.32
CA PHE A 142 -6.16 21.88 0.41
C PHE A 142 -5.79 22.40 1.79
N VAL A 143 -6.67 23.19 2.42
CA VAL A 143 -6.44 23.68 3.79
C VAL A 143 -6.38 22.52 4.78
N ARG A 144 -7.30 21.55 4.68
CA ARG A 144 -7.28 20.34 5.53
C ARG A 144 -6.06 19.49 5.27
N LEU A 145 -5.68 19.30 4.01
CA LEU A 145 -4.51 18.52 3.63
C LEU A 145 -3.24 19.15 4.19
N ALA A 146 -3.05 20.46 4.00
CA ALA A 146 -1.91 21.19 4.54
C ALA A 146 -1.87 21.13 6.07
N ALA A 147 -3.02 21.31 6.74
CA ALA A 147 -3.11 21.21 8.18
C ALA A 147 -2.74 19.80 8.67
N VAL A 148 -3.31 18.74 8.08
CA VAL A 148 -3.05 17.35 8.47
C VAL A 148 -1.61 16.94 8.18
N SER A 149 -1.06 17.31 7.01
CA SER A 149 0.30 16.95 6.60
C SER A 149 1.37 17.60 7.48
N VAL A 150 1.09 18.75 8.08
CA VAL A 150 2.02 19.46 8.97
C VAL A 150 1.77 19.11 10.43
N LEU A 151 0.53 19.16 10.89
CA LEU A 151 0.20 18.94 12.31
C LEU A 151 0.47 17.49 12.73
N THR A 152 0.16 16.50 11.89
CA THR A 152 0.30 15.08 12.27
C THR A 152 1.76 14.71 12.55
N PRO A 153 2.74 15.01 11.67
CA PRO A 153 4.14 14.73 11.96
C PRO A 153 4.66 15.47 13.18
N ILE A 154 4.25 16.72 13.41
CA ILE A 154 4.66 17.50 14.60
C ILE A 154 4.12 16.87 15.88
N VAL A 155 2.83 16.51 15.91
CA VAL A 155 2.21 15.86 17.07
C VAL A 155 2.88 14.52 17.36
N LEU A 156 3.15 13.71 16.33
CA LEU A 156 3.87 12.46 16.48
C LEU A 156 5.28 12.70 17.02
N LEU A 157 6.01 13.69 16.51
CA LEU A 157 7.35 14.04 16.99
C LEU A 157 7.33 14.39 18.48
N LEU A 158 6.38 15.23 18.91
CA LEU A 158 6.21 15.59 20.32
C LEU A 158 5.81 14.39 21.17
N LEU A 159 4.95 13.49 20.68
CA LEU A 159 4.55 12.28 21.39
C LEU A 159 5.74 11.32 21.56
N PHE A 160 6.49 11.06 20.50
CA PHE A 160 7.64 10.16 20.56
C PHE A 160 8.77 10.71 21.44
N GLN A 161 9.02 12.03 21.41
CA GLN A 161 10.03 12.65 22.27
C GLN A 161 9.59 12.73 23.74
N ASN A 162 8.39 13.27 24.01
CA ASN A 162 8.00 13.59 25.38
C ASN A 162 7.36 12.40 26.11
N LEU A 163 6.54 11.60 25.41
CA LEU A 163 5.80 10.50 26.03
C LEU A 163 6.60 9.20 26.00
N LEU A 164 7.29 8.91 24.89
CA LEU A 164 7.99 7.64 24.70
C LEU A 164 9.50 7.73 24.91
N GLY A 165 10.08 8.93 25.00
CA GLY A 165 11.52 9.13 25.22
C GLY A 165 12.40 8.55 24.11
N VAL A 166 11.86 8.36 22.90
CA VAL A 166 12.58 7.71 21.80
C VAL A 166 13.54 8.72 21.15
N PRO A 167 14.85 8.45 21.09
CA PRO A 167 15.80 9.33 20.42
C PRO A 167 15.52 9.34 18.91
N ILE A 168 15.13 10.49 18.40
CA ILE A 168 14.82 10.65 16.97
C ILE A 168 16.12 10.99 16.22
N PRO A 169 16.43 10.31 15.09
CA PRO A 169 17.57 10.64 14.27
C PRO A 169 17.46 12.08 13.77
N LYS A 170 18.41 12.93 14.18
CA LYS A 170 18.49 14.33 13.77
C LYS A 170 19.15 14.41 12.40
N SER A 171 18.51 15.06 11.44
CA SER A 171 19.12 15.39 10.14
C SER A 171 19.89 16.71 10.19
N VAL A 172 20.39 17.19 9.04
CA VAL A 172 21.15 18.44 8.87
C VAL A 172 20.42 19.66 9.46
N PHE A 173 19.08 19.65 9.53
CA PHE A 173 18.29 20.72 10.13
C PHE A 173 17.97 20.51 11.63
N GLY A 174 18.46 19.45 12.27
CA GLY A 174 18.21 19.16 13.69
C GLY A 174 16.89 18.43 13.98
N PHE A 175 16.15 18.02 12.94
CA PHE A 175 14.87 17.29 13.00
C PHE A 175 14.80 16.12 12.01
#